data_AF-A0AAU4W201-F1
#
_entry.id   AF-A0AAU4W201-F1
#
_cell.length_a   1.000
_cell.length_b   1.000
_cell.length_c   1.000
_cell.angle_alpha   90.00
_cell.angle_beta   90.00
_cell.angle_gamma   90.00
#
_symmetry.space_group_name_H-M   'P 1'
#
loop_
_entity.id
_entity.type
_entity.pdbx_description
1 polymer ?
#
loop_
_entity_poly.entity_id
_entity_poly.type
_entity_poly.pdbx_seq_one_letter_code
_entity_poly.pdbx_strand_id
1 'polypeptide(L)' 'MNHPAQSGEPSTIFDALPLATEDRTGYQRTSFKHWNSGDIPNEGCNTRNEVLLAETIDYPAISAGYTLHIGAE' A
#
# COMPACT_ATOMS: atom_id res chain seq x y z
N MET A 1 -15.02 10.26 34.76
CA MET A 1 -15.54 10.05 33.39
C MET A 1 -15.53 8.56 33.15
N ASN A 2 -16.69 7.91 33.13
CA ASN A 2 -16.81 6.50 32.76
C ASN A 2 -16.86 6.42 31.25
N HIS A 3 -15.84 5.84 30.62
CA HIS A 3 -16.00 5.31 29.27
C HIS A 3 -16.69 3.94 29.41
N PRO A 4 -17.86 3.69 28.80
CA PRO A 4 -18.39 2.35 28.72
C PRO A 4 -17.38 1.49 27.95
N ALA A 5 -16.99 0.36 28.53
CA ALA A 5 -16.20 -0.64 27.83
C ALA A 5 -17.06 -1.21 26.70
N GLN A 6 -16.64 -1.01 25.45
CA GLN A 6 -17.29 -1.60 24.29
C GLN A 6 -17.07 -3.12 24.33
N SER A 7 -18.13 -3.89 24.58
CA SER A 7 -18.10 -5.36 24.68
C SER A 7 -18.16 -6.05 23.30
N GLY A 8 -17.29 -5.63 22.38
CA GLY A 8 -17.11 -6.30 21.08
C GLY A 8 -15.99 -7.33 21.15
N GLU A 9 -16.08 -8.37 20.33
CA GLU A 9 -14.93 -9.27 20.08
C GLU A 9 -13.74 -8.41 19.62
N PRO A 10 -12.52 -8.63 20.12
CA PRO A 10 -11.37 -7.78 19.83
C PRO A 10 -11.07 -7.64 18.33
N SER A 11 -11.49 -8.62 17.51
CA SER A 11 -11.37 -8.60 16.06
C SER A 11 -12.30 -7.59 15.36
N THR A 12 -13.46 -7.26 15.93
CA THR A 12 -14.46 -6.40 15.27
C THR A 12 -14.26 -4.91 15.54
N ILE A 13 -13.31 -4.54 16.40
CA ILE A 13 -13.01 -3.14 16.73
C ILE A 13 -12.45 -2.41 15.50
N PHE A 14 -11.74 -3.12 14.61
CA PHE A 14 -11.16 -2.54 13.40
C PHE A 14 -12.21 -2.13 12.37
N ASP A 15 -13.35 -2.83 12.30
CA ASP A 15 -14.42 -2.54 11.35
C ASP A 15 -15.07 -1.16 11.60
N ALA A 16 -14.97 -0.64 12.83
CA ALA A 16 -15.49 0.66 13.21
C ALA A 16 -14.52 1.82 12.92
N LEU A 17 -13.28 1.53 12.50
CA LEU A 17 -12.32 2.58 12.16
C LEU A 17 -12.70 3.19 10.81
N PRO A 18 -12.88 4.52 10.73
CA PRO A 18 -13.17 5.16 9.45
C PRO A 18 -11.98 4.98 8.50
N LEU A 19 -12.28 4.56 7.26
CA LEU A 19 -11.28 4.56 6.18
C LEU A 19 -10.97 6.01 5.82
N ALA A 20 -9.72 6.42 6.02
CA ALA A 20 -9.22 7.70 5.58
C ALA A 20 -8.48 7.54 4.25
N THR A 21 -8.54 8.58 3.41
CA THR A 21 -7.67 8.67 2.24
C THR A 21 -6.21 8.68 2.69
N GLU A 22 -5.34 8.02 1.94
CA GLU A 22 -3.90 8.03 2.19
C GLU A 22 -3.36 9.48 2.20
N ASP A 23 -2.77 9.89 3.32
CA ASP A 23 -2.03 11.16 3.41
C ASP A 23 -0.57 10.92 2.99
N ARG A 24 -0.19 11.51 1.86
CA ARG A 24 1.17 11.42 1.30
C ARG A 24 2.00 12.67 1.57
N THR A 25 1.52 13.56 2.44
CA THR A 25 2.25 14.79 2.80
C THR A 25 3.62 14.44 3.37
N GLY A 26 4.66 15.07 2.83
CA GLY A 26 6.06 14.81 3.24
C GLY A 26 6.70 13.58 2.61
N TYR A 27 5.95 12.77 1.84
CA TYR A 27 6.54 11.66 1.09
C TYR A 27 7.45 12.20 -0.03
N GLN A 28 8.73 11.84 0.02
CA GLN A 28 9.71 12.17 -1.02
C GLN A 28 10.34 10.88 -1.53
N ARG A 29 10.12 10.55 -2.81
CA ARG A 29 10.65 9.31 -3.42
C ARG A 29 12.18 9.23 -3.32
N THR A 30 12.86 10.37 -3.42
CA THR A 30 14.31 10.49 -3.33
C THR A 30 14.89 10.13 -1.97
N SER A 31 14.07 10.08 -0.90
CA SER A 31 14.50 9.60 0.42
C SER A 31 14.81 8.10 0.44
N PHE A 32 14.33 7.33 -0.54
CA PHE A 32 14.47 5.87 -0.61
C PHE A 32 15.53 5.47 -1.65
N LYS A 33 16.80 5.73 -1.34
CA LYS A 33 17.95 5.51 -2.23
C LYS A 33 18.13 4.06 -2.73
N HIS A 34 17.55 3.08 -2.05
CA HIS A 34 17.69 1.66 -2.38
C HIS A 34 16.61 1.16 -3.35
N TRP A 35 15.60 1.97 -3.66
CA TRP A 35 14.68 1.66 -4.74
C TRP A 35 15.37 1.95 -6.07
N ASN A 36 15.79 0.88 -6.73
CA ASN A 36 16.50 0.90 -7.99
C ASN A 36 15.60 0.39 -9.13
N SER A 37 16.20 0.08 -10.29
CA SER A 37 15.51 -0.41 -11.48
C SER A 37 15.01 -1.85 -11.39
N GLY A 38 14.92 -2.42 -10.19
CA GLY A 38 14.46 -3.78 -9.98
C GLY A 38 15.49 -4.84 -10.34
N ASP A 39 15.03 -6.09 -10.35
CA ASP A 39 15.80 -7.28 -10.70
C ASP A 39 16.10 -7.34 -12.21
N ILE A 40 15.17 -6.89 -13.06
CA ILE A 40 15.36 -6.80 -14.51
C ILE A 40 15.48 -5.33 -14.92
N PRO A 41 16.70 -4.85 -15.19
CA PRO A 41 16.90 -3.47 -15.58
C PRO A 41 16.16 -3.13 -16.89
N ASN A 42 15.52 -1.96 -16.92
CA ASN A 42 14.84 -1.35 -18.08
C ASN A 42 13.44 -1.88 -18.42
N GLU A 43 12.84 -2.76 -17.63
CA GLU A 43 11.44 -3.15 -17.85
C GLU A 43 10.42 -2.15 -17.26
N GLY A 44 10.91 -1.16 -16.50
CA GLY A 44 10.10 -0.14 -15.87
C GLY A 44 9.54 -0.52 -14.49
N CYS A 45 9.63 -1.81 -14.11
CA CYS A 45 9.41 -2.24 -12.74
C CYS A 45 10.59 -1.78 -11.88
N ASN A 46 10.31 -1.05 -10.80
CA ASN A 46 11.32 -0.66 -9.82
C ASN A 46 11.15 -1.50 -8.56
N THR A 47 12.18 -1.56 -7.70
CA THR A 47 12.20 -2.44 -6.52
C THR A 47 10.97 -2.30 -5.63
N ARG A 48 10.37 -1.12 -5.54
CA ARG A 48 9.14 -0.92 -4.77
C ARG A 48 7.97 -1.70 -5.40
N ASN A 49 7.81 -1.59 -6.71
CA ASN A 49 6.72 -2.26 -7.40
C ASN A 49 6.90 -3.78 -7.34
N GLU A 50 8.13 -4.29 -7.45
CA GLU A 50 8.40 -5.73 -7.28
C GLU A 50 8.00 -6.24 -5.90
N VAL A 51 8.38 -5.52 -4.83
CA VAL A 51 7.96 -5.87 -3.46
C VAL A 51 6.44 -5.85 -3.32
N LEU A 52 5.79 -4.78 -3.83
CA LEU A 52 4.33 -4.67 -3.79
C LEU A 52 3.64 -5.82 -4.53
N LEU A 53 4.21 -6.31 -5.63
CA LEU A 53 3.65 -7.45 -6.37
C LEU A 53 3.94 -8.78 -5.67
N ALA A 54 5.08 -8.93 -5.00
CA ALA A 54 5.49 -10.16 -4.33
C ALA A 54 4.76 -10.41 -2.99
N GLU A 55 4.47 -9.34 -2.24
CA GLU A 55 3.87 -9.43 -0.90
C GLU A 55 2.34 -9.22 -0.90
N THR A 56 1.79 -8.81 -2.03
CA THR A 56 0.37 -8.54 -2.18
C THR A 56 -0.47 -9.81 -2.05
N ILE A 57 -1.58 -9.70 -1.31
CA ILE A 57 -2.61 -10.74 -1.23
C ILE A 57 -3.52 -10.68 -2.47
N ASP A 58 -4.01 -9.49 -2.82
CA ASP A 58 -4.88 -9.24 -3.99
C ASP A 58 -4.14 -8.47 -5.08
N TYR A 59 -3.84 -9.15 -6.20
CA TYR A 59 -2.97 -8.61 -7.25
C TYR A 59 -3.52 -7.31 -7.87
N PRO A 60 -2.73 -6.23 -7.98
CA PRO A 60 -3.20 -4.97 -8.55
C PRO A 60 -3.31 -5.03 -10.08
N ALA A 61 -4.03 -4.07 -10.66
CA ALA A 61 -3.95 -3.83 -12.09
C ALA A 61 -2.59 -3.19 -12.43
N ILE A 62 -2.00 -3.62 -13.55
CA ILE A 62 -0.70 -3.10 -14.03
C ILE A 62 -0.90 -2.44 -15.39
N SER A 63 -0.53 -1.17 -15.50
CA SER A 63 -0.49 -0.45 -16.77
C SER A 63 0.94 -0.39 -17.35
N ALA A 64 1.08 0.14 -18.57
CA ALA A 64 2.37 0.34 -19.21
C ALA A 64 3.38 1.05 -18.28
N GLY A 65 4.64 0.57 -18.31
CA GLY A 65 5.68 1.06 -17.40
C GLY A 65 5.54 0.58 -15.96
N TYR A 66 4.86 -0.55 -15.71
CA TYR A 66 4.68 -1.16 -14.39
C TYR A 66 4.05 -0.22 -13.34
N THR A 67 3.14 0.65 -13.75
CA THR A 67 2.38 1.46 -12.80
C THR A 67 1.26 0.61 -12.20
N LEU A 68 1.22 0.55 -10.87
CA LEU A 68 0.27 -0.24 -10.10
C LEU A 68 -0.97 0.60 -9.76
N HIS A 69 -2.15 0.04 -9.98
CA HIS A 69 -3.43 0.65 -9.62
C HIS A 69 -4.22 -0.28 -8.71
N ILE A 70 -4.86 0.29 -7.70
CA ILE A 70 -5.77 -0.43 -6.82
C ILE A 70 -7.11 -0.52 -7.57
N GLY A 71 -7.53 -1.72 -7.95
CA GLY A 71 -8.77 -1.94 -8.69
C GLY A 71 -8.68 -1.56 -10.18
N ALA A 72 -9.52 -2.20 -10.99
CA ALA A 72 -9.70 -1.88 -12.40
C ALA A 72 -10.82 -0.84 -12.55
N GLU A 73 -10.47 0.43 -12.76
CA GLU A 73 -11.40 1.43 -13.33
C GLU A 73 -10.69 2.24 -14.42
#